data_AF-A0AAU6WQQ8-F1
#
_entry.id   AF-A0AAU6WQQ8-F1
#
_cell.length_a   1.000
_cell.length_b   1.000
_cell.length_c   1.000
_cell.angle_alpha   90.00
_cell.angle_beta   90.00
_cell.angle_gamma   90.00
#
_symmetry.space_group_name_H-M   'P 1'
#
loop_
_entity.id
_entity.type
_entity.pdbx_description
1 polymer ?
#
loop_
_entity_poly.entity_id
_entity_poly.type
_entity_poly.pdbx_seq_one_letter_code
_entity_poly.pdbx_strand_id
1 'polypeptide(L)'
;MYKEEKIDLPDSWVRGFLQVSSAMTLPATAFDLHPMDIFSICQFLRRFKEKKGPRALRFILEPGKPVQAVFEPWYETLTFHRSVYTGTESKTIRIWGRRRLLTLERLIPIAKNFRVILMGSGLPSFYIADLGDMAFTLGLSGWTTNDWSRAGNFDLMAPRGNVDLLTQEKVFNTLKETWFGTPAELARKLNLDTAAVSSSLTSYTQAGRVIYDLNLGVYRVRELTQDPLDMSRLRFSSPQEEKASQLIASDKVKIRYNVEDDILKIEGTVQESQATYQTAAFIDKDQRLTDGSCQCGFYRTNGLRQGPCEHILATRMMINKKH
;
A
#
# COMPACT_ATOMS: atom_id res chain seq x y z
N MET A 1 -14.94 -24.63 -31.40
CA MET A 1 -14.68 -24.75 -29.94
C MET A 1 -13.40 -23.97 -29.67
N TYR A 2 -13.49 -22.76 -29.11
CA TYR A 2 -12.29 -22.00 -28.73
C TYR A 2 -11.64 -22.72 -27.55
N LYS A 3 -10.42 -23.22 -27.75
CA LYS A 3 -9.60 -23.78 -26.69
C LYS A 3 -8.86 -22.61 -26.05
N GLU A 4 -9.28 -22.22 -24.86
CA GLU A 4 -8.54 -21.22 -24.08
C GLU A 4 -7.19 -21.83 -23.69
N GLU A 5 -6.12 -21.27 -24.25
CA GLU A 5 -4.76 -21.70 -23.90
C GLU A 5 -4.47 -21.24 -22.47
N LYS A 6 -4.43 -22.19 -21.54
CA LYS A 6 -4.00 -21.92 -20.17
C LYS A 6 -2.49 -21.71 -20.19
N ILE A 7 -2.07 -20.45 -20.05
CA ILE A 7 -0.66 -20.07 -19.90
C ILE A 7 -0.33 -20.12 -18.41
N ASP A 8 0.74 -20.84 -18.06
CA ASP A 8 1.28 -20.81 -16.70
C ASP A 8 1.82 -19.40 -16.41
N LEU A 9 1.23 -18.73 -15.42
CA LEU A 9 1.66 -17.40 -15.01
C LEU A 9 2.95 -17.50 -14.17
N PRO A 10 3.99 -16.71 -14.46
CA PRO A 10 5.19 -16.69 -13.63
C PRO A 10 4.87 -16.25 -12.19
N ASP A 11 5.49 -16.88 -11.19
CA ASP A 11 5.33 -16.53 -9.76
C ASP A 11 5.54 -15.03 -9.49
N SER A 12 6.45 -14.40 -10.24
CA SER A 12 6.72 -12.96 -10.14
C SER A 12 5.51 -12.08 -10.50
N TRP A 13 4.67 -12.51 -11.44
CA TRP A 13 3.45 -11.80 -11.82
C TRP A 13 2.36 -11.97 -10.76
N VAL A 14 2.19 -13.21 -10.27
CA VAL A 14 1.26 -13.50 -9.16
C VAL A 14 1.64 -12.67 -7.94
N ARG A 15 2.93 -12.65 -7.58
CA ARG A 15 3.45 -11.81 -6.49
C ARG A 15 3.16 -10.33 -6.74
N GLY A 16 3.43 -9.82 -7.94
CA GLY A 16 3.14 -8.43 -8.29
C GLY A 16 1.66 -8.06 -8.09
N PHE A 17 0.74 -8.93 -8.49
CA PHE A 17 -0.70 -8.73 -8.29
C PHE A 17 -1.07 -8.67 -6.80
N LEU A 18 -0.52 -9.58 -6.00
CA LEU A 18 -0.74 -9.62 -4.54
C LEU A 18 -0.20 -8.36 -3.85
N GLN A 19 0.95 -7.85 -4.31
CA GLN A 19 1.55 -6.62 -3.79
C GLN A 19 0.71 -5.38 -4.12
N VAL A 20 0.19 -5.27 -5.35
CA VAL A 20 -0.76 -4.22 -5.72
C VAL A 20 -1.99 -4.27 -4.82
N SER A 21 -2.59 -5.45 -4.69
CA SER A 21 -3.81 -5.65 -3.90
C SER A 21 -3.59 -5.33 -2.41
N SER A 22 -2.42 -5.70 -1.87
CA SER A 22 -2.04 -5.38 -0.49
C SER A 22 -1.81 -3.88 -0.31
N ALA A 23 -1.13 -3.22 -1.26
CA ALA A 23 -0.88 -1.78 -1.21
C ALA A 23 -2.17 -0.94 -1.24
N MET A 24 -3.23 -1.44 -1.89
CA MET A 24 -4.55 -0.80 -1.88
C MET A 24 -5.18 -0.73 -0.49
N THR A 25 -4.74 -1.57 0.46
CA THR A 25 -5.26 -1.59 1.83
C THR A 25 -4.51 -0.66 2.79
N LEU A 26 -3.47 0.03 2.34
CA LEU A 26 -2.66 0.92 3.18
C LEU A 26 -3.39 2.24 3.47
N PRO A 27 -3.07 2.91 4.60
CA PRO A 27 -3.57 4.25 4.86
C PRO A 27 -3.16 5.22 3.75
N ALA A 28 -4.09 6.08 3.34
CA ALA A 28 -3.91 6.91 2.17
C ALA A 28 -4.47 8.32 2.35
N THR A 29 -3.86 9.26 1.63
CA THR A 29 -4.45 10.58 1.41
C THR A 29 -5.18 10.56 0.07
N ALA A 30 -6.49 10.81 0.10
CA ALA A 30 -7.33 10.85 -1.10
C ALA A 30 -7.81 12.27 -1.39
N PHE A 31 -7.90 12.61 -2.67
CA PHE A 31 -8.49 13.87 -3.14
C PHE A 31 -8.97 13.72 -4.58
N ASP A 32 -9.96 14.51 -4.96
CA ASP A 32 -10.54 14.45 -6.31
C ASP A 32 -9.95 15.59 -7.17
N LEU A 33 -9.63 15.26 -8.42
CA LEU A 33 -9.19 16.19 -9.45
C LEU A 33 -10.21 16.26 -10.58
N HIS A 34 -10.45 17.46 -11.09
CA HIS A 34 -11.21 17.68 -12.29
C HIS A 34 -10.44 17.13 -13.50
N PRO A 35 -11.11 16.58 -14.55
CA PRO A 35 -10.42 16.07 -15.74
C PRO A 35 -9.44 17.05 -16.39
N MET A 36 -9.78 18.34 -16.37
CA MET A 36 -8.89 19.41 -16.86
C MET A 36 -7.59 19.57 -16.04
N ASP A 37 -7.57 19.22 -14.76
CA ASP A 37 -6.35 19.26 -13.96
C ASP A 37 -5.39 18.13 -14.39
N ILE A 38 -5.93 16.93 -14.65
CA ILE A 38 -5.18 15.83 -15.25
C ILE A 38 -4.68 16.22 -16.64
N PHE A 39 -5.50 16.89 -17.45
CA PHE A 39 -5.09 17.44 -18.74
C PHE A 39 -3.89 18.39 -18.59
N SER A 40 -3.95 19.36 -17.67
CA SER A 40 -2.84 20.29 -17.44
C SER A 40 -1.57 19.58 -16.99
N ILE A 41 -1.68 18.55 -16.14
CA ILE A 41 -0.54 17.70 -15.77
C ILE A 41 0.04 17.01 -16.99
N CYS A 42 -0.78 16.32 -17.79
CA CYS A 42 -0.34 15.60 -18.98
C CYS A 42 0.28 16.54 -20.03
N GLN A 43 -0.33 17.70 -20.27
CA GLN A 43 0.16 18.73 -21.18
C GLN A 43 1.55 19.21 -20.76
N PHE A 44 1.75 19.50 -19.46
CA PHE A 44 3.05 19.90 -18.93
C PHE A 44 4.10 18.80 -19.16
N LEU A 45 3.77 17.54 -18.84
CA LEU A 45 4.68 16.39 -18.98
C LEU A 45 5.03 16.04 -20.44
N ARG A 46 4.17 16.40 -21.40
CA ARG A 46 4.47 16.29 -22.83
C ARG A 46 5.40 17.40 -23.29
N ARG A 47 5.14 18.64 -22.87
CA ARG A 47 5.92 19.81 -23.27
C ARG A 47 7.34 19.79 -22.70
N PHE A 48 7.49 19.38 -21.45
CA PHE A 48 8.76 19.40 -20.74
C PHE A 48 9.27 17.99 -20.46
N LYS A 49 10.49 17.70 -20.94
CA LYS A 49 11.21 16.46 -20.68
C LYS A 49 12.40 16.73 -19.78
N GLU A 50 12.41 16.10 -18.61
CA GLU A 50 13.46 16.30 -17.62
C GLU A 50 14.80 15.71 -18.09
N LYS A 51 15.86 16.52 -18.08
CA LYS A 51 17.22 16.07 -18.40
C LYS A 51 18.02 15.70 -17.15
N LYS A 52 17.75 16.37 -16.03
CA LYS A 52 18.41 16.17 -14.72
C LYS A 52 17.36 15.99 -13.62
N GLY A 53 17.77 15.41 -12.48
CA GLY A 53 16.92 15.28 -11.30
C GLY A 53 16.94 16.54 -10.42
N PRO A 54 16.03 16.62 -9.42
CA PRO A 54 15.00 15.64 -9.07
C PRO A 54 13.79 15.66 -10.03
N ARG A 55 13.03 14.55 -10.10
CA ARG A 55 11.98 14.31 -11.12
C ARG A 55 10.61 13.99 -10.51
N ALA A 56 10.32 14.54 -9.33
CA ALA A 56 9.07 14.26 -8.62
C ALA A 56 7.94 15.18 -9.10
N LEU A 57 6.71 14.67 -9.05
CA LEU A 57 5.51 15.52 -8.98
C LEU A 57 5.14 15.65 -7.51
N ARG A 58 5.08 16.88 -7.00
CA ARG A 58 4.79 17.15 -5.58
C ARG A 58 3.40 17.74 -5.46
N PHE A 59 2.50 17.02 -4.81
CA PHE A 59 1.18 17.55 -4.43
C PHE A 59 1.28 18.30 -3.11
N ILE A 60 0.76 19.52 -3.08
CA ILE A 60 0.58 20.33 -1.88
C ILE A 60 -0.91 20.34 -1.59
N LEU A 61 -1.28 19.81 -0.42
CA LEU A 61 -2.65 19.57 0.00
C LEU A 61 -2.87 20.37 1.28
N GLU A 62 -3.67 21.43 1.20
CA GLU A 62 -4.03 22.27 2.33
C GLU A 62 -5.54 22.26 2.52
N PRO A 63 -6.06 21.93 3.73
CA PRO A 63 -7.50 21.83 3.97
C PRO A 63 -8.27 23.07 3.52
N GLY A 64 -9.31 22.88 2.71
CA GLY A 64 -10.16 23.96 2.20
C GLY A 64 -9.53 24.81 1.09
N LYS A 65 -8.33 24.48 0.61
CA LYS A 65 -7.66 25.21 -0.48
C LYS A 65 -7.57 24.37 -1.76
N PRO A 66 -7.43 25.01 -2.93
CA PRO A 66 -7.13 24.32 -4.18
C PRO A 66 -5.89 23.42 -4.07
N VAL A 67 -5.97 22.20 -4.60
CA VAL A 67 -4.82 21.30 -4.72
C VAL A 67 -3.77 21.96 -5.62
N GLN A 68 -2.51 21.90 -5.23
CA GLN A 68 -1.41 22.35 -6.09
C GLN A 68 -0.47 21.21 -6.45
N ALA A 69 0.07 21.25 -7.66
CA ALA A 69 1.05 20.29 -8.15
C ALA A 69 2.31 21.01 -8.63
N VAL A 70 3.45 20.67 -8.03
CA VAL A 70 4.76 21.25 -8.35
C VAL A 70 5.60 20.25 -9.14
N PHE A 71 6.12 20.68 -10.29
CA PHE A 71 6.86 19.85 -11.24
C PHE A 71 8.37 20.05 -11.10
N GLU A 72 9.07 19.09 -10.51
CA GLU A 72 10.53 19.15 -10.40
C GLU A 72 11.23 18.69 -11.71
N PRO A 73 12.39 19.21 -12.11
CA PRO A 73 13.23 20.18 -11.40
C PRO A 73 12.87 21.64 -11.72
N TRP A 74 11.80 21.89 -12.49
CA TRP A 74 11.45 23.25 -12.92
C TRP A 74 10.79 24.08 -11.80
N TYR A 75 10.20 23.41 -10.81
CA TYR A 75 9.44 24.04 -9.72
C TYR A 75 8.22 24.86 -10.19
N GLU A 76 7.77 24.61 -11.41
CA GLU A 76 6.52 25.13 -11.94
C GLU A 76 5.36 24.58 -11.13
N THR A 77 4.45 25.46 -10.73
CA THR A 77 3.31 25.13 -9.86
C THR A 77 2.01 25.30 -10.62
N LEU A 78 1.24 24.22 -10.75
CA LEU A 78 -0.14 24.27 -11.20
C LEU A 78 -1.07 24.34 -9.99
N THR A 79 -2.02 25.27 -10.01
CA THR A 79 -3.06 25.39 -8.99
C THR A 79 -4.40 24.94 -9.58
N PHE A 80 -5.01 23.94 -8.99
CA PHE A 80 -6.24 23.32 -9.48
C PHE A 80 -7.46 23.96 -8.83
N HIS A 81 -7.84 25.14 -9.32
CA HIS A 81 -8.90 25.97 -8.71
C HIS A 81 -10.26 25.28 -8.56
N ARG A 82 -10.55 24.25 -9.37
CA ARG A 82 -11.80 23.48 -9.32
C ARG A 82 -11.75 22.29 -8.36
N SER A 83 -10.57 21.97 -7.84
CA SER A 83 -10.28 20.77 -7.08
C SER A 83 -9.77 21.18 -5.71
N VAL A 84 -10.70 21.34 -4.77
CA VAL A 84 -10.41 21.74 -3.39
C VAL A 84 -10.09 20.49 -2.57
N TYR A 85 -9.01 20.56 -1.80
CA TYR A 85 -8.66 19.48 -0.88
C TYR A 85 -9.55 19.52 0.36
N THR A 86 -10.29 18.44 0.59
CA THR A 86 -11.26 18.29 1.70
C THR A 86 -10.71 17.52 2.90
N GLY A 87 -9.46 17.06 2.85
CA GLY A 87 -8.83 16.38 3.99
C GLY A 87 -8.58 17.33 5.17
N THR A 88 -8.36 16.75 6.35
CA THR A 88 -8.25 17.48 7.62
C THR A 88 -6.88 18.06 7.92
N GLU A 89 -5.82 17.53 7.29
CA GLU A 89 -4.43 17.85 7.59
C GLU A 89 -3.68 18.36 6.35
N SER A 90 -2.79 19.33 6.56
CA SER A 90 -1.88 19.77 5.50
C SER A 90 -0.82 18.72 5.23
N LYS A 91 -0.66 18.35 3.96
CA LYS A 91 0.29 17.31 3.51
C LYS A 91 1.01 17.73 2.24
N THR A 92 2.29 17.40 2.18
CA THR A 92 3.08 17.51 0.95
C THR A 92 3.55 16.12 0.54
N ILE A 93 3.05 15.62 -0.59
CA ILE A 93 3.31 14.26 -1.05
C ILE A 93 4.05 14.27 -2.38
N ARG A 94 5.22 13.65 -2.42
CA ARG A 94 6.04 13.52 -3.63
C ARG A 94 5.85 12.15 -4.27
N ILE A 95 5.57 12.13 -5.57
CA ILE A 95 5.51 10.90 -6.37
C ILE A 95 6.57 10.93 -7.47
N TRP A 96 7.06 9.75 -7.85
CA TRP A 96 8.02 9.56 -8.93
C TRP A 96 7.41 8.73 -10.07
N GLY A 97 8.08 8.69 -11.22
CA GLY A 97 7.55 8.01 -12.40
C GLY A 97 6.30 8.69 -12.99
N ARG A 98 6.10 9.99 -12.71
CA ARG A 98 4.96 10.83 -13.13
C ARG A 98 4.64 10.78 -14.63
N ARG A 99 5.61 10.43 -15.49
CA ARG A 99 5.35 10.27 -16.94
C ARG A 99 4.34 9.14 -17.22
N ARG A 100 4.21 8.16 -16.33
CA ARG A 100 3.17 7.11 -16.42
C ARG A 100 1.74 7.66 -16.29
N LEU A 101 1.57 8.89 -15.80
CA LEU A 101 0.27 9.57 -15.79
C LEU A 101 -0.25 9.88 -17.20
N LEU A 102 0.62 9.90 -18.22
CA LEU A 102 0.19 10.05 -19.61
C LEU A 102 -0.74 8.92 -20.07
N THR A 103 -0.75 7.76 -19.38
CA THR A 103 -1.74 6.69 -19.62
C THR A 103 -3.18 7.16 -19.41
N LEU A 104 -3.41 8.16 -18.55
CA LEU A 104 -4.74 8.69 -18.26
C LEU A 104 -5.30 9.60 -19.36
N GLU A 105 -4.49 10.06 -20.32
CA GLU A 105 -4.92 11.08 -21.30
C GLU A 105 -6.14 10.68 -22.09
N ARG A 106 -6.23 9.42 -22.50
CA ARG A 106 -7.35 8.92 -23.32
C ARG A 106 -8.66 8.87 -22.54
N LEU A 107 -8.61 8.95 -21.21
CA LEU A 107 -9.77 8.91 -20.33
C LEU A 107 -10.30 10.32 -20.02
N ILE A 108 -9.47 11.36 -20.15
CA ILE A 108 -9.85 12.75 -19.81
C ILE A 108 -11.17 13.19 -20.45
N PRO A 109 -11.46 12.94 -21.74
CA PRO A 109 -12.67 13.45 -22.38
C PRO A 109 -13.96 12.79 -21.91
N ILE A 110 -13.86 11.58 -21.33
CA ILE A 110 -15.01 10.76 -20.94
C ILE A 110 -15.15 10.61 -19.42
N ALA A 111 -14.11 10.97 -18.67
CA ALA A 111 -14.11 10.90 -17.22
C ALA A 111 -14.91 12.06 -16.60
N LYS A 112 -15.75 11.75 -15.62
CA LYS A 112 -16.47 12.74 -14.79
C LYS A 112 -15.55 13.37 -13.75
N ASN A 113 -14.68 12.55 -13.15
CA ASN A 113 -13.70 12.96 -12.16
C ASN A 113 -12.50 12.00 -12.16
N PHE A 114 -11.41 12.41 -11.51
CA PHE A 114 -10.29 11.53 -11.16
C PHE A 114 -10.05 11.57 -9.66
N ARG A 115 -10.29 10.45 -8.98
CA ARG A 115 -9.89 10.29 -7.59
C ARG A 115 -8.42 9.88 -7.51
N VAL A 116 -7.62 10.68 -6.83
CA VAL A 116 -6.19 10.43 -6.59
C VAL A 116 -6.04 9.92 -5.17
N ILE A 117 -5.37 8.78 -5.01
CA ILE A 117 -5.13 8.14 -3.73
C ILE A 117 -3.63 7.94 -3.57
N LEU A 118 -3.01 8.64 -2.62
CA LEU A 118 -1.57 8.64 -2.38
C LEU A 118 -1.25 8.00 -1.03
N MET A 119 -0.46 6.93 -1.03
CA MET A 119 -0.05 6.22 0.20
C MET A 119 1.05 6.95 0.99
N GLY A 120 1.61 8.03 0.43
CA GLY A 120 2.71 8.79 1.02
C GLY A 120 3.85 9.03 0.03
N SER A 121 4.90 9.72 0.47
CA SER A 121 5.98 10.16 -0.42
C SER A 121 6.86 9.00 -0.89
N GLY A 122 6.81 8.70 -2.20
CA GLY A 122 7.57 7.61 -2.81
C GLY A 122 6.97 6.23 -2.56
N LEU A 123 5.76 6.18 -2.01
CA LEU A 123 4.92 5.00 -1.90
C LEU A 123 3.98 4.92 -3.12
N PRO A 124 3.24 3.81 -3.29
CA PRO A 124 2.30 3.68 -4.39
C PRO A 124 1.25 4.80 -4.46
N SER A 125 0.80 5.06 -5.68
CA SER A 125 -0.26 6.02 -5.98
C SER A 125 -1.28 5.40 -6.91
N PHE A 126 -2.56 5.64 -6.65
CA PHE A 126 -3.66 5.17 -7.47
C PHE A 126 -4.45 6.34 -8.03
N TYR A 127 -4.88 6.20 -9.28
CA TYR A 127 -5.72 7.17 -9.99
C TYR A 127 -6.94 6.43 -10.50
N ILE A 128 -8.11 6.80 -10.00
CA ILE A 128 -9.38 6.19 -10.38
C ILE A 128 -10.11 7.20 -11.26
N ALA A 129 -10.32 6.85 -12.52
CA ALA A 129 -11.17 7.63 -13.42
C ALA A 129 -12.60 7.12 -13.31
N ASP A 130 -13.52 7.99 -12.91
CA ASP A 130 -14.97 7.73 -12.94
C ASP A 130 -15.48 7.97 -14.37
N LEU A 131 -15.89 6.90 -15.05
CA LEU A 131 -16.41 6.94 -16.42
C LEU A 131 -17.95 6.81 -16.45
N GLY A 132 -18.64 7.01 -15.32
CA GLY A 132 -20.06 6.74 -15.16
C GLY A 132 -20.33 5.29 -14.79
N ASP A 133 -20.63 4.45 -15.78
CA ASP A 133 -21.01 3.04 -15.53
C ASP A 133 -19.79 2.13 -15.28
N MET A 134 -18.58 2.69 -15.45
CA MET A 134 -17.32 1.99 -15.26
C MET A 134 -16.33 2.87 -14.50
N ALA A 135 -15.43 2.23 -13.76
CA ALA A 135 -14.28 2.89 -13.17
C ALA A 135 -12.98 2.28 -13.73
N PHE A 136 -12.00 3.11 -14.04
CA PHE A 136 -10.66 2.66 -14.43
C PHE A 136 -9.66 3.03 -13.35
N THR A 137 -8.97 2.04 -12.79
CA THR A 137 -7.97 2.23 -11.73
C THR A 137 -6.56 2.03 -12.29
N LEU A 138 -5.77 3.11 -12.31
CA LEU A 138 -4.33 3.07 -12.59
C LEU A 138 -3.55 2.98 -11.27
N GLY A 139 -2.96 1.83 -10.99
CA GLY A 139 -2.01 1.64 -9.89
C GLY A 139 -0.57 1.86 -10.34
N LEU A 140 0.12 2.85 -9.75
CA LEU A 140 1.52 3.11 -10.01
C LEU A 140 2.36 2.80 -8.76
N SER A 141 3.40 1.99 -8.94
CA SER A 141 4.43 1.80 -7.92
C SER A 141 5.14 3.13 -7.61
N GLY A 142 5.71 3.29 -6.42
CA GLY A 142 6.33 4.56 -6.01
C GLY A 142 7.51 5.03 -6.88
N TRP A 143 8.17 4.12 -7.62
CA TRP A 143 9.32 4.40 -8.48
C TRP A 143 9.29 3.57 -9.77
N THR A 144 9.86 4.10 -10.85
CA THR A 144 9.86 3.41 -12.15
C THR A 144 10.67 2.11 -12.16
N THR A 145 11.74 2.03 -11.34
CA THR A 145 12.56 0.82 -11.17
C THR A 145 12.03 -0.13 -10.09
N ASN A 146 11.08 0.33 -9.27
CA ASN A 146 10.41 -0.52 -8.29
C ASN A 146 9.21 -1.17 -9.00
N ASP A 147 9.45 -2.33 -9.59
CA ASP A 147 8.37 -3.15 -10.15
C ASP A 147 7.68 -3.91 -9.00
N TRP A 148 6.34 -3.97 -9.06
CA TRP A 148 5.50 -4.63 -8.07
C TRP A 148 5.93 -6.09 -7.81
N SER A 149 6.55 -6.71 -8.82
CA SER A 149 7.00 -8.10 -8.82
C SER A 149 8.29 -8.37 -8.01
N ARG A 150 9.14 -7.36 -7.76
CA ARG A 150 10.52 -7.58 -7.25
C ARG A 150 10.89 -6.85 -5.96
N ALA A 151 10.32 -5.67 -5.69
CA ALA A 151 10.81 -4.83 -4.58
C ALA A 151 9.72 -4.12 -3.77
N GLY A 152 8.45 -4.32 -4.11
CA GLY A 152 7.34 -3.94 -3.24
C GLY A 152 7.10 -5.04 -2.22
N ASN A 153 7.55 -4.87 -0.99
CA ASN A 153 7.22 -5.73 0.15
C ASN A 153 6.11 -5.05 0.99
N PHE A 154 5.04 -4.60 0.33
CA PHE A 154 3.98 -3.81 0.93
C PHE A 154 3.05 -4.66 1.80
N ASP A 155 2.93 -5.94 1.48
CA ASP A 155 2.30 -6.96 2.33
C ASP A 155 2.90 -7.00 3.74
N LEU A 156 4.19 -6.67 3.89
CA LEU A 156 4.87 -6.61 5.18
C LEU A 156 4.41 -5.46 6.07
N MET A 157 3.74 -4.45 5.49
CA MET A 157 3.12 -3.36 6.25
C MET A 157 1.70 -3.68 6.69
N ALA A 158 1.09 -4.72 6.11
CA ALA A 158 -0.29 -5.09 6.38
C ALA A 158 -0.46 -5.76 7.78
N PRO A 159 -1.68 -5.87 8.33
CA PRO A 159 -1.95 -6.40 9.67
C PRO A 159 -1.41 -7.82 9.88
N ARG A 160 -0.81 -8.06 11.06
CA ARG A 160 -0.30 -9.39 11.47
C ARG A 160 -0.93 -9.88 12.77
N GLY A 161 -2.26 -9.81 12.85
CA GLY A 161 -2.97 -10.56 13.88
C GLY A 161 -2.77 -12.06 13.67
N ASN A 162 -2.34 -12.79 14.71
CA ASN A 162 -2.47 -14.25 14.75
C ASN A 162 -3.96 -14.57 14.91
N VAL A 163 -4.71 -14.52 13.81
CA VAL A 163 -6.09 -14.97 13.78
C VAL A 163 -6.08 -16.47 13.53
N ASP A 164 -6.74 -17.24 14.38
CA ASP A 164 -6.85 -18.69 14.22
C ASP A 164 -7.56 -19.05 12.89
N LEU A 165 -7.24 -20.23 12.35
CA LEU A 165 -7.73 -20.66 11.04
C LEU A 165 -9.26 -20.76 10.99
N LEU A 166 -9.91 -21.12 12.10
CA LEU A 166 -11.38 -21.24 12.15
C LEU A 166 -12.03 -19.86 12.03
N THR A 167 -11.48 -18.85 12.70
CA THR A 167 -11.96 -17.47 12.58
C THR A 167 -11.72 -16.90 11.19
N GLN A 168 -10.55 -17.16 10.58
CA GLN A 168 -10.29 -16.75 9.19
C GLN A 168 -11.33 -17.36 8.24
N GLU A 169 -11.58 -18.67 8.36
CA GLU A 169 -12.52 -19.38 7.51
C GLU A 169 -13.96 -18.85 7.68
N LYS A 170 -14.39 -18.55 8.90
CA LYS A 170 -15.69 -17.91 9.17
C LYS A 170 -15.80 -16.56 8.48
N VAL A 171 -14.80 -15.69 8.61
CA VAL A 171 -14.78 -14.37 7.95
C VAL A 171 -14.92 -14.50 6.44
N PHE A 172 -14.17 -15.43 5.86
CA PHE A 172 -14.18 -15.66 4.42
C PHE A 172 -15.49 -16.25 3.91
N ASN A 173 -16.07 -17.22 4.61
CA ASN A 173 -17.36 -17.81 4.25
C ASN A 173 -18.49 -16.80 4.35
N THR A 174 -18.48 -15.94 5.38
CA THR A 174 -19.46 -14.85 5.49
C THR A 174 -19.31 -13.81 4.37
N LEU A 175 -18.07 -13.49 3.96
CA LEU A 175 -17.85 -12.63 2.80
C LEU A 175 -18.32 -13.29 1.49
N LYS A 176 -18.23 -14.63 1.37
CA LYS A 176 -18.76 -15.39 0.21
C LYS A 176 -20.28 -15.33 0.08
N GLU A 177 -21.01 -15.11 1.17
CA GLU A 177 -22.48 -14.99 1.11
C GLU A 177 -22.91 -13.71 0.36
N THR A 178 -22.21 -12.59 0.57
CA THR A 178 -22.54 -11.30 -0.03
C THR A 178 -21.63 -10.92 -1.20
N TRP A 179 -20.55 -11.67 -1.43
CA TRP A 179 -19.46 -11.44 -2.40
C TRP A 179 -18.62 -10.18 -2.17
N PHE A 180 -19.13 -9.20 -1.42
CA PHE A 180 -18.43 -8.00 -1.02
C PHE A 180 -18.86 -7.52 0.37
N GLY A 181 -18.01 -6.74 1.02
CA GLY A 181 -18.32 -6.13 2.32
C GLY A 181 -17.14 -5.34 2.91
N THR A 182 -17.44 -4.49 3.89
CA THR A 182 -16.44 -3.77 4.67
C THR A 182 -16.01 -4.56 5.91
N PRO A 183 -14.82 -4.30 6.48
CA PRO A 183 -14.41 -4.92 7.75
C PRO A 183 -15.43 -4.67 8.89
N ALA A 184 -16.00 -3.48 8.97
CA ALA A 184 -16.96 -3.11 10.00
C ALA A 184 -18.32 -3.84 9.85
N GLU A 185 -18.78 -4.10 8.63
CA GLU A 185 -20.00 -4.90 8.39
C GLU A 185 -19.79 -6.37 8.78
N LEU A 186 -18.66 -6.94 8.37
CA LEU A 186 -18.31 -8.32 8.69
C LEU A 186 -18.08 -8.51 10.20
N ALA A 187 -17.40 -7.56 10.85
CA ALA A 187 -17.20 -7.56 12.30
C ALA A 187 -18.52 -7.55 13.06
N ARG A 188 -19.47 -6.68 12.67
CA ARG A 188 -20.82 -6.66 13.25
C ARG A 188 -21.59 -7.95 13.02
N LYS A 189 -21.53 -8.52 11.82
CA LYS A 189 -22.26 -9.76 11.47
C LYS A 189 -21.72 -10.98 12.21
N LEU A 190 -20.40 -11.03 12.44
CA LEU A 190 -19.72 -12.15 13.09
C LEU A 190 -19.54 -11.98 14.60
N ASN A 191 -19.88 -10.80 15.14
CA ASN A 191 -19.57 -10.41 16.52
C ASN A 191 -18.08 -10.60 16.85
N LEU A 192 -17.21 -10.18 15.93
CA LEU A 192 -15.76 -10.25 16.04
C LEU A 192 -15.17 -8.84 16.13
N ASP A 193 -13.96 -8.76 16.69
CA ASP A 193 -13.20 -7.52 16.66
C ASP A 193 -12.82 -7.11 15.23
N THR A 194 -12.87 -5.81 14.95
CA THR A 194 -12.62 -5.29 13.60
C THR A 194 -11.18 -5.52 13.17
N ALA A 195 -10.20 -5.48 14.09
CA ALA A 195 -8.81 -5.76 13.75
C ALA A 195 -8.59 -7.24 13.39
N ALA A 196 -9.30 -8.16 14.05
CA ALA A 196 -9.28 -9.59 13.69
C ALA A 196 -9.88 -9.85 12.30
N VAL A 197 -11.00 -9.19 11.97
CA VAL A 197 -11.61 -9.28 10.63
C VAL A 197 -10.69 -8.67 9.57
N SER A 198 -10.15 -7.48 9.79
CA SER A 198 -9.20 -6.82 8.89
C SER A 198 -7.95 -7.69 8.66
N SER A 199 -7.40 -8.30 9.72
CA SER A 199 -6.25 -9.21 9.62
C SER A 199 -6.57 -10.47 8.81
N SER A 200 -7.78 -11.02 8.95
CA SER A 200 -8.25 -12.16 8.16
C SER A 200 -8.38 -11.80 6.68
N LEU A 201 -9.03 -10.68 6.37
CA LEU A 201 -9.21 -10.19 5.00
C LEU A 201 -7.86 -9.92 4.33
N THR A 202 -6.94 -9.26 5.03
CA THR A 202 -5.58 -9.06 4.52
C THR A 202 -4.86 -10.38 4.26
N SER A 203 -4.99 -11.36 5.16
CA SER A 203 -4.38 -12.68 4.97
C SER A 203 -4.90 -13.35 3.70
N TYR A 204 -6.19 -13.22 3.41
CA TYR A 204 -6.78 -13.70 2.16
C TYR A 204 -6.43 -12.85 0.94
N THR A 205 -6.17 -11.55 1.10
CA THR A 205 -5.62 -10.72 0.03
C THR A 205 -4.20 -11.12 -0.34
N GLN A 206 -3.37 -11.42 0.65
CA GLN A 206 -2.05 -12.01 0.41
C GLN A 206 -2.15 -13.40 -0.22
N ALA A 207 -3.21 -14.15 0.09
CA ALA A 207 -3.47 -15.45 -0.52
C ALA A 207 -4.19 -15.38 -1.88
N GLY A 208 -4.44 -14.19 -2.42
CA GLY A 208 -5.08 -14.03 -3.72
C GLY A 208 -6.53 -14.52 -3.78
N ARG A 209 -7.22 -14.58 -2.63
CA ARG A 209 -8.62 -15.03 -2.53
C ARG A 209 -9.61 -13.88 -2.37
N VAL A 210 -9.13 -12.74 -1.87
CA VAL A 210 -9.91 -11.53 -1.65
C VAL A 210 -9.16 -10.34 -2.21
N ILE A 211 -9.84 -9.44 -2.92
CA ILE A 211 -9.27 -8.18 -3.39
C ILE A 211 -9.91 -7.00 -2.67
N TYR A 212 -9.18 -5.91 -2.50
CA TYR A 212 -9.74 -4.66 -2.00
C TYR A 212 -10.08 -3.74 -3.19
N ASP A 213 -11.34 -3.32 -3.27
CA ASP A 213 -11.84 -2.40 -4.28
C ASP A 213 -11.70 -0.96 -3.77
N LEU A 214 -10.65 -0.27 -4.23
CA LEU A 214 -10.39 1.14 -3.87
C LEU A 214 -11.54 2.09 -4.24
N ASN A 215 -12.31 1.78 -5.28
CA ASN A 215 -13.38 2.67 -5.75
C ASN A 215 -14.56 2.67 -4.77
N LEU A 216 -14.92 1.48 -4.27
CA LEU A 216 -16.05 1.31 -3.35
C LEU A 216 -15.65 1.21 -1.87
N GLY A 217 -14.37 1.02 -1.57
CA GLY A 217 -13.89 0.85 -0.19
C GLY A 217 -14.31 -0.48 0.44
N VAL A 218 -14.47 -1.54 -0.37
CA VAL A 218 -14.94 -2.86 0.09
C VAL A 218 -13.96 -3.97 -0.27
N TYR A 219 -13.94 -5.04 0.52
CA TYR A 219 -13.31 -6.28 0.15
C TYR A 219 -14.26 -7.11 -0.71
N ARG A 220 -13.73 -7.81 -1.72
CA ARG A 220 -14.50 -8.69 -2.62
C ARG A 220 -13.87 -10.06 -2.68
N VAL A 221 -14.69 -11.11 -2.72
CA VAL A 221 -14.21 -12.46 -3.03
C VAL A 221 -13.82 -12.51 -4.48
N ARG A 222 -12.54 -12.81 -4.74
CA ARG A 222 -12.02 -13.04 -6.09
C ARG A 222 -10.79 -13.93 -5.97
N GLU A 223 -11.00 -15.22 -6.23
CA GLU A 223 -9.93 -16.21 -6.22
C GLU A 223 -9.14 -16.10 -7.52
N LEU A 224 -7.82 -15.88 -7.42
CA LEU A 224 -6.90 -15.77 -8.56
C LEU A 224 -6.72 -17.09 -9.31
N THR A 225 -6.78 -18.20 -8.58
CA THR A 225 -6.57 -19.55 -9.07
C THR A 225 -7.68 -20.44 -8.57
N GLN A 226 -7.98 -21.48 -9.33
CA GLN A 226 -8.95 -22.51 -8.94
C GLN A 226 -8.43 -23.35 -7.76
N ASP A 227 -7.13 -23.69 -7.80
CA ASP A 227 -6.45 -24.36 -6.70
C ASP A 227 -5.83 -23.32 -5.75
N PRO A 228 -5.80 -23.56 -4.43
CA PRO A 228 -5.17 -22.66 -3.49
C PRO A 228 -3.69 -22.41 -3.85
N LEU A 229 -3.29 -21.15 -3.82
CA LEU A 229 -1.89 -20.78 -4.02
C LEU A 229 -1.01 -21.42 -2.93
N ASP A 230 0.15 -21.94 -3.33
CA ASP A 230 1.15 -22.40 -2.38
C ASP A 230 1.77 -21.20 -1.66
N MET A 231 1.14 -20.83 -0.56
CA MET A 231 1.58 -19.72 0.27
C MET A 231 2.95 -19.95 0.86
N SER A 232 3.47 -21.17 0.94
CA SER A 232 4.87 -21.36 1.34
C SER A 232 5.79 -20.79 0.26
N ARG A 233 5.59 -21.13 -1.02
CA ARG A 233 6.37 -20.58 -2.14
C ARG A 233 6.20 -19.07 -2.34
N LEU A 234 5.01 -18.54 -2.03
CA LEU A 234 4.70 -17.12 -2.18
C LEU A 234 5.04 -16.27 -0.95
N ARG A 235 4.90 -16.79 0.29
CA ARG A 235 5.26 -16.12 1.56
C ARG A 235 6.74 -16.26 1.89
N PHE A 236 7.41 -17.35 1.52
CA PHE A 236 8.87 -17.46 1.68
C PHE A 236 9.57 -16.73 0.54
N SER A 237 9.62 -15.39 0.53
CA SER A 237 10.47 -14.67 -0.45
C SER A 237 10.70 -13.18 -0.20
N SER A 238 10.61 -12.72 1.05
CA SER A 238 11.30 -11.50 1.47
C SER A 238 12.57 -11.93 2.22
N PRO A 239 13.78 -11.76 1.65
CA PRO A 239 15.02 -11.95 2.39
C PRO A 239 15.05 -11.15 3.70
N GLN A 240 14.28 -10.06 3.79
CA GLN A 240 14.14 -9.26 5.01
C GLN A 240 13.34 -9.98 6.10
N GLU A 241 12.28 -10.73 5.76
CA GLU A 241 11.49 -11.49 6.75
C GLU A 241 12.24 -12.69 7.30
N GLU A 242 12.97 -13.39 6.43
CA GLU A 242 13.80 -14.53 6.85
C GLU A 242 14.85 -14.06 7.85
N LYS A 243 15.55 -12.97 7.53
CA LYS A 243 16.51 -12.33 8.44
C LYS A 243 15.85 -11.85 9.73
N ALA A 244 14.68 -11.21 9.65
CA ALA A 244 13.94 -10.78 10.84
C ALA A 244 13.62 -11.95 11.77
N SER A 245 13.18 -13.07 11.21
CA SER A 245 12.88 -14.30 11.95
C SER A 245 14.13 -14.90 12.59
N GLN A 246 15.27 -14.91 11.87
CA GLN A 246 16.56 -15.36 12.40
C GLN A 246 17.06 -14.45 13.55
N LEU A 247 16.87 -13.14 13.45
CA LEU A 247 17.23 -12.17 14.50
C LEU A 247 16.42 -12.40 15.78
N ILE A 248 15.13 -12.69 15.64
CA ILE A 248 14.24 -13.04 16.77
C ILE A 248 14.64 -14.40 17.38
N ALA A 249 14.91 -15.40 16.54
CA ALA A 249 15.32 -16.73 17.01
C ALA A 249 16.64 -16.71 17.78
N SER A 250 17.51 -15.75 17.45
CA SER A 250 18.80 -15.54 18.13
C SER A 250 18.69 -14.77 19.45
N ASP A 251 17.49 -14.37 19.88
CA ASP A 251 17.21 -13.54 21.07
C ASP A 251 17.97 -12.20 21.11
N LYS A 252 18.24 -11.64 19.93
CA LYS A 252 19.01 -10.39 19.75
C LYS A 252 18.13 -9.14 19.61
N VAL A 253 16.86 -9.24 19.96
CA VAL A 253 15.85 -8.19 19.76
C VAL A 253 15.25 -7.80 21.10
N LYS A 254 15.51 -6.57 21.53
CA LYS A 254 14.90 -5.99 22.74
C LYS A 254 13.92 -4.90 22.33
N ILE A 255 12.71 -4.96 22.84
CA ILE A 255 11.66 -3.98 22.51
C ILE A 255 11.10 -3.29 23.76
N ARG A 256 10.71 -2.04 23.58
CA ARG A 256 9.83 -1.24 24.44
C ARG A 256 8.68 -0.73 23.60
N TYR A 257 7.50 -0.58 24.16
CA TYR A 257 6.36 -0.06 23.42
C TYR A 257 5.54 0.91 24.29
N ASN A 258 4.90 1.86 23.62
CA ASN A 258 3.90 2.76 24.20
C ASN A 258 2.72 2.91 23.25
N VAL A 259 1.54 3.24 23.77
CA VAL A 259 0.35 3.56 22.98
C VAL A 259 0.05 5.05 23.20
N GLU A 260 0.09 5.83 22.13
CA GLU A 260 -0.23 7.26 22.11
C GLU A 260 -1.20 7.52 20.95
N ASP A 261 -2.31 8.22 21.19
CA ASP A 261 -3.30 8.62 20.17
C ASP A 261 -3.76 7.48 19.23
N ASP A 262 -4.08 6.31 19.79
CA ASP A 262 -4.46 5.07 19.06
C ASP A 262 -3.38 4.53 18.10
N ILE A 263 -2.14 4.99 18.24
CA ILE A 263 -0.96 4.50 17.54
C ILE A 263 -0.06 3.76 18.54
N LEU A 264 0.19 2.48 18.26
CA LEU A 264 1.16 1.68 18.98
C LEU A 264 2.57 1.97 18.45
N LYS A 265 3.37 2.66 19.25
CA LYS A 265 4.78 2.94 18.98
C LYS A 265 5.65 1.87 19.62
N ILE A 266 6.42 1.15 18.81
CA ILE A 266 7.34 0.11 19.25
C ILE A 266 8.78 0.57 18.97
N GLU A 267 9.57 0.72 20.02
CA GLU A 267 10.99 1.03 19.94
C GLU A 267 11.80 -0.24 20.18
N GLY A 268 12.66 -0.60 19.24
CA GLY A 268 13.44 -1.82 19.26
C GLY A 268 14.93 -1.57 19.12
N THR A 269 15.72 -2.26 19.94
CA THR A 269 17.16 -2.40 19.80
C THR A 269 17.46 -3.78 19.24
N VAL A 270 17.97 -3.83 18.02
CA VAL A 270 18.27 -5.08 17.30
C VAL A 270 19.78 -5.22 17.12
N GLN A 271 20.35 -6.31 17.63
CA GLN A 271 21.77 -6.62 17.47
C GLN A 271 21.98 -7.56 16.29
N GLU A 272 22.75 -7.11 15.30
CA GLU A 272 23.11 -7.92 14.14
C GLU A 272 24.64 -7.91 14.00
N SER A 273 25.23 -9.10 14.06
CA SER A 273 26.69 -9.28 14.11
C SER A 273 27.32 -8.46 15.27
N GLN A 274 28.20 -7.49 14.96
CA GLN A 274 28.83 -6.59 15.94
C GLN A 274 28.14 -5.23 16.07
N ALA A 275 27.11 -4.96 15.26
CA ALA A 275 26.41 -3.68 15.25
C ALA A 275 25.08 -3.77 16.03
N THR A 276 24.70 -2.67 16.65
CA THR A 276 23.39 -2.51 17.30
C THR A 276 22.62 -1.40 16.59
N TYR A 277 21.42 -1.72 16.12
CA TYR A 277 20.55 -0.79 15.41
C TYR A 277 19.38 -0.38 16.29
N GLN A 278 19.15 0.93 16.39
CA GLN A 278 17.91 1.46 16.96
C GLN A 278 16.84 1.54 15.87
N THR A 279 15.64 1.10 16.22
CA THR A 279 14.48 1.02 15.32
C THR A 279 13.22 1.50 16.01
N ALA A 280 12.30 2.07 15.23
CA ALA A 280 10.94 2.33 15.66
C ALA A 280 9.94 1.82 14.61
N ALA A 281 8.80 1.33 15.07
CA ALA A 281 7.66 0.93 14.25
C ALA A 281 6.40 1.59 14.81
N PHE A 282 5.57 2.17 13.95
CA PHE A 282 4.30 2.80 14.31
C PHE A 282 3.17 1.98 13.71
N ILE A 283 2.28 1.48 14.57
CA ILE A 283 1.19 0.59 14.19
C ILE A 283 -0.15 1.26 14.50
N ASP A 284 -1.06 1.31 13.52
CA ASP A 284 -2.41 1.85 13.73
C ASP A 284 -3.35 0.84 14.41
N LYS A 285 -4.56 1.29 14.77
CA LYS A 285 -5.64 0.46 15.32
C LYS A 285 -6.02 -0.76 14.47
N ASP A 286 -5.77 -0.71 13.16
CA ASP A 286 -6.04 -1.80 12.24
C ASP A 286 -4.85 -2.78 12.17
N GLN A 287 -3.85 -2.63 13.05
CA GLN A 287 -2.61 -3.41 13.11
C GLN A 287 -1.66 -3.20 11.90
N ARG A 288 -1.83 -2.12 11.11
CA ARG A 288 -0.95 -1.79 9.97
C ARG A 288 0.28 -1.01 10.40
N LEU A 289 1.43 -1.30 9.79
CA LEU A 289 2.64 -0.48 9.93
C LEU A 289 2.49 0.80 9.09
N THR A 290 2.28 1.93 9.74
CA THR A 290 2.01 3.23 9.09
C THR A 290 3.28 4.03 8.87
N ASP A 291 4.23 3.93 9.80
CA ASP A 291 5.53 4.55 9.73
C ASP A 291 6.59 3.72 10.49
N GLY A 292 7.86 4.07 10.36
CA GLY A 292 8.95 3.42 11.06
C GLY A 292 10.29 4.08 10.78
N SER A 293 11.26 3.89 11.67
CA SER A 293 12.62 4.41 11.52
C SER A 293 13.66 3.35 11.84
N CYS A 294 14.82 3.37 11.17
CA CYS A 294 15.93 2.48 11.43
C CYS A 294 17.28 3.11 11.03
N GLN A 295 18.36 2.72 11.72
CA GLN A 295 19.72 3.20 11.44
C GLN A 295 20.47 2.36 10.39
N CYS A 296 19.89 1.26 9.89
CA CYS A 296 20.55 0.38 8.94
C CYS A 296 20.74 1.03 7.55
N GLY A 297 21.67 0.51 6.76
CA GLY A 297 21.95 1.03 5.42
C GLY A 297 20.76 0.93 4.46
N PHE A 298 19.96 -0.14 4.59
CA PHE A 298 18.75 -0.34 3.77
C PHE A 298 17.73 0.79 4.02
N TYR A 299 17.39 1.06 5.28
CA TYR A 299 16.42 2.10 5.62
C TYR A 299 16.96 3.50 5.32
N ARG A 300 18.25 3.79 5.58
CA ARG A 300 18.82 5.10 5.22
C ARG A 300 18.76 5.39 3.72
N THR A 301 18.86 4.35 2.89
CA THR A 301 18.79 4.48 1.42
C THR A 301 17.35 4.54 0.92
N ASN A 302 16.47 3.68 1.46
CA ASN A 302 15.15 3.41 0.88
C ASN A 302 13.98 3.97 1.73
N GLY A 303 14.18 4.27 3.00
CA GLY A 303 13.10 4.44 3.98
C GLY A 303 12.18 3.21 3.98
N LEU A 304 10.87 3.44 4.02
CA LEU A 304 9.84 2.39 3.82
C LEU A 304 9.45 2.17 2.35
N ARG A 305 10.13 2.80 1.39
CA ARG A 305 9.72 2.79 -0.03
C ARG A 305 9.85 1.42 -0.71
N GLN A 306 10.68 0.54 -0.15
CA GLN A 306 10.81 -0.87 -0.55
C GLN A 306 10.26 -1.83 0.52
N GLY A 307 9.35 -1.33 1.37
CA GLY A 307 8.93 -2.00 2.58
C GLY A 307 9.90 -1.79 3.75
N PRO A 308 9.54 -2.27 4.95
CA PRO A 308 10.37 -2.20 6.15
C PRO A 308 11.63 -3.07 6.02
N CYS A 309 12.72 -2.66 6.67
CA CYS A 309 13.92 -3.50 6.80
C CYS A 309 13.68 -4.66 7.78
N GLU A 310 14.58 -5.64 7.75
CA GLU A 310 14.62 -6.79 8.65
C GLU A 310 14.59 -6.39 10.14
N HIS A 311 15.20 -5.27 10.52
CA HIS A 311 15.21 -4.82 11.92
C HIS A 311 13.86 -4.26 12.36
N ILE A 312 13.19 -3.45 11.54
CA ILE A 312 11.84 -2.94 11.83
C ILE A 312 10.85 -4.10 11.91
N LEU A 313 10.99 -5.08 11.00
CA LEU A 313 10.19 -6.30 11.01
C LEU A 313 10.42 -7.12 12.27
N ALA A 314 11.68 -7.32 12.67
CA ALA A 314 12.01 -8.05 13.89
C ALA A 314 11.40 -7.38 15.13
N THR A 315 11.52 -6.06 15.24
CA THR A 315 10.92 -5.26 16.32
C THR A 315 9.40 -5.43 16.37
N ARG A 316 8.72 -5.35 15.20
CA ARG A 316 7.28 -5.55 15.10
C ARG A 316 6.86 -6.97 15.47
N MET A 317 7.53 -7.99 14.94
CA MET A 317 7.19 -9.39 15.18
C MET A 317 7.44 -9.82 16.63
N MET A 318 8.42 -9.23 17.31
CA MET A 318 8.74 -9.56 18.70
C MET A 318 7.63 -9.19 19.69
N ILE A 319 6.78 -8.20 19.37
CA ILE A 319 5.66 -7.83 20.25
C ILE A 319 4.61 -8.95 20.33
N ASN A 320 4.35 -9.62 19.20
CA ASN A 320 3.41 -10.74 19.11
C ASN A 320 3.92 -12.02 19.79
N LYS A 321 5.21 -12.08 20.16
CA LYS A 321 5.81 -13.21 20.89
C LYS A 321 5.79 -13.00 22.41
N LYS A 322 5.66 -11.75 22.87
CA LYS A 322 5.55 -11.40 24.29
C LYS A 322 4.11 -11.41 24.81
N HIS A 323 3.14 -11.39 23.90
CA HIS A 323 1.72 -11.68 24.16
C HIS A 323 1.43 -13.14 23.82
#